data_AF-A0A0S6UEA0-F1
#
_entry.id   AF-A0A0S6UEA0-F1
#
_cell.length_a   1.000
_cell.length_b   1.000
_cell.length_c   1.000
_cell.angle_alpha   90.00
_cell.angle_beta   90.00
_cell.angle_gamma   90.00
#
_symmetry.space_group_name_H-M   'P 1'
#
loop_
_entity.id
_entity.type
_entity.pdbx_description
1 polymer ?
#
loop_
_entity_poly.entity_id
_entity_poly.type
_entity_poly.pdbx_seq_one_letter_code
_entity_poly.pdbx_strand_id
1 'polypeptide(L)'
;MSNKLTAYLESQMQALKLKGMLAHYQEITEKASQNNLSYTEYLSLLFEEELKRKNEGTVKTKINKARFPFIKTLEEFDFSFQPSIREKEIISLSSLDFVEKKENIIFLGPPGVGKTHLSVALGIKACMAKYRVVFITAQKLLEELLLSAKDGSLLDKLLGYSRLNLLIIDELGYMPVTKEQANLLFRLVSMRYEKGSIILTSNYNFNEWGEIFSDQVVAAAIIDRLVHHARIFYINGTSYRLKGKLKAANDR
;
A
#
# COMPACT_ATOMS: atom_id res chain seq x y z
N MET A 1 31.09 6.60 40.84
CA MET A 1 30.38 5.32 40.62
C MET A 1 29.29 5.41 39.55
N SER A 2 28.50 6.50 39.52
CA SER A 2 27.44 6.73 38.51
C SER A 2 27.87 6.44 37.05
N ASN A 3 29.03 6.96 36.61
CA ASN A 3 29.45 6.85 35.20
C ASN A 3 29.75 5.41 34.71
N LYS A 4 30.21 4.50 35.60
CA LYS A 4 30.45 3.08 35.22
C LYS A 4 29.14 2.31 35.07
N LEU A 5 28.15 2.60 35.91
CA LEU A 5 26.84 1.98 35.84
C LEU A 5 26.10 2.43 34.58
N THR A 6 26.18 3.72 34.24
CA THR A 6 25.61 4.29 33.00
C THR A 6 26.21 3.63 31.76
N ALA A 7 27.55 3.54 31.67
CA ALA A 7 28.21 2.88 30.55
C ALA A 7 27.85 1.38 30.43
N TYR A 8 27.70 0.70 31.56
CA TYR A 8 27.25 -0.69 31.58
C TYR A 8 25.81 -0.83 31.08
N LEU A 9 24.90 0.03 31.55
CA LEU A 9 23.51 0.07 31.12
C LEU A 9 23.37 0.33 29.61
N GLU A 10 24.14 1.28 29.06
CA GLU A 10 24.18 1.54 27.62
C GLU A 10 24.67 0.32 26.84
N SER A 11 25.71 -0.36 27.31
CA SER A 11 26.23 -1.58 26.66
C SER A 11 25.19 -2.70 26.64
N GLN A 12 24.42 -2.87 27.72
CA GLN A 12 23.32 -3.84 27.77
C GLN A 12 22.20 -3.48 26.80
N MET A 13 21.80 -2.20 26.75
CA MET A 13 20.79 -1.72 25.80
C MET A 13 21.23 -1.92 24.34
N GLN A 14 22.51 -1.69 24.03
CA GLN A 14 23.08 -1.95 22.71
C GLN A 14 23.05 -3.45 22.36
N ALA A 15 23.48 -4.32 23.27
CA ALA A 15 23.49 -5.77 23.08
C ALA A 15 22.07 -6.33 22.84
N LEU A 16 21.08 -5.80 23.56
CA LEU A 16 19.67 -6.16 23.44
C LEU A 16 18.94 -5.44 22.29
N LYS A 17 19.64 -4.55 21.56
CA LYS A 17 19.10 -3.72 20.48
C LYS A 17 17.93 -2.81 20.92
N LEU A 18 17.94 -2.36 22.17
CA LEU A 18 16.98 -1.43 22.77
C LEU A 18 17.26 0.02 22.36
N LYS A 19 17.22 0.26 21.04
CA LYS A 19 17.65 1.54 20.45
C LYS A 19 16.75 2.73 20.79
N GLY A 20 15.49 2.49 21.17
CA GLY A 20 14.57 3.53 21.61
C GLY A 20 14.92 3.99 23.02
N MET A 21 15.05 3.04 23.95
CA MET A 21 15.53 3.31 25.30
C MET A 21 16.90 3.99 25.28
N LEU A 22 17.87 3.45 24.52
CA LEU A 22 19.21 4.02 24.45
C LEU A 22 19.22 5.50 24.01
N ALA A 23 18.28 5.91 23.17
CA ALA A 23 18.19 7.28 22.69
C ALA A 23 17.53 8.25 23.70
N HIS A 24 16.65 7.75 24.57
CA HIS A 24 15.78 8.58 25.42
C HIS A 24 15.96 8.35 26.94
N TYR A 25 16.76 7.38 27.37
CA TYR A 25 16.81 7.00 28.79
C TYR A 25 17.31 8.11 29.70
N GLN A 26 18.26 8.94 29.26
CA GLN A 26 18.78 10.07 30.05
C GLN A 26 17.68 11.13 30.28
N GLU A 27 17.00 11.53 29.21
CA GLU A 27 15.88 12.48 29.28
C GLU A 27 14.75 11.96 30.18
N ILE A 28 14.41 10.67 30.08
CA ILE A 28 13.37 10.05 30.91
C ILE A 28 13.82 9.94 32.37
N THR A 29 15.11 9.68 32.64
CA THR A 29 15.67 9.64 34.01
C THR A 29 15.58 11.01 34.69
N GLU A 30 15.89 12.08 33.95
CA GLU A 30 15.76 13.46 34.45
C GLU A 30 14.31 13.80 34.74
N LYS A 31 13.39 13.50 33.82
CA LYS A 31 11.94 13.71 34.03
C LYS A 31 11.41 12.90 35.21
N ALA A 32 11.86 11.66 35.40
CA ALA A 32 11.46 10.84 36.53
C ALA A 32 11.93 11.43 37.86
N SER A 33 13.14 11.97 37.90
CA SER A 33 13.70 12.63 39.08
C SER A 33 12.97 13.93 39.41
N GLN A 34 12.60 14.73 38.40
CA GLN A 34 11.90 16.00 38.59
C GLN A 34 10.43 15.82 39.01
N ASN A 35 9.76 14.80 38.49
CA ASN A 35 8.32 14.57 38.72
C ASN A 35 8.03 13.50 39.80
N ASN A 36 9.05 13.02 40.52
CA ASN A 36 8.92 11.95 41.53
C ASN A 36 8.17 10.71 41.01
N LEU A 37 8.48 10.26 39.79
CA LEU A 37 7.87 9.06 39.23
C LEU A 37 8.26 7.81 40.02
N SER A 38 7.32 6.89 40.21
CA SER A 38 7.61 5.57 40.73
C SER A 38 8.53 4.78 39.78
N TYR A 39 9.26 3.79 40.31
CA TYR A 39 10.12 2.93 39.49
C TYR A 39 9.37 2.21 38.37
N THR A 40 8.11 1.84 38.62
CA THR A 40 7.23 1.22 37.63
C THR A 40 6.85 2.18 36.50
N GLU A 41 6.53 3.44 36.82
CA GLU A 41 6.21 4.46 35.81
C GLU A 41 7.44 4.79 34.96
N TYR A 42 8.60 4.95 35.60
CA TYR A 42 9.87 5.15 34.89
C TYR A 42 10.18 4.01 33.90
N LEU A 43 10.07 2.76 34.35
CA LEU A 43 10.28 1.60 33.48
C LEU A 43 9.25 1.56 32.33
N SER A 44 7.98 1.89 32.60
CA SER A 44 6.94 1.95 31.56
C SER A 44 7.32 2.93 30.45
N LEU A 45 7.70 4.16 30.81
CA LEU A 45 8.08 5.20 29.84
C LEU A 45 9.27 4.79 28.96
N LEU A 46 10.27 4.13 29.55
CA LEU A 46 11.40 3.59 28.79
C LEU A 46 10.96 2.54 27.76
N PHE A 47 10.14 1.58 28.18
CA PHE A 47 9.64 0.53 27.29
C PHE A 47 8.67 1.08 26.23
N GLU A 48 7.91 2.12 26.54
CA GLU A 48 7.06 2.83 25.59
C GLU A 48 7.88 3.41 24.43
N GLU A 49 9.01 4.08 24.70
CA GLU A 49 9.89 4.60 23.64
C GLU A 49 10.54 3.49 22.80
N GLU A 50 10.89 2.35 23.41
CA GLU A 50 11.37 1.19 22.66
C GLU A 50 10.29 0.57 21.78
N LEU A 51 9.07 0.40 22.30
CA LEU A 51 7.93 -0.12 21.56
C LEU A 51 7.56 0.79 20.39
N LYS A 52 7.52 2.11 20.63
CA LYS A 52 7.29 3.14 19.62
C LYS A 52 8.31 3.03 18.49
N ARG A 53 9.61 3.04 18.81
CA ARG A 53 10.67 2.89 17.80
C ARG A 53 10.56 1.58 17.02
N LYS A 54 10.28 0.45 17.67
CA LYS A 54 10.10 -0.84 17.00
C LYS A 54 8.88 -0.86 16.08
N ASN A 55 7.77 -0.26 16.51
CA ASN A 55 6.57 -0.12 15.69
C ASN A 55 6.85 0.73 14.46
N GLU A 56 7.46 1.90 14.62
CA GLU A 56 7.86 2.78 13.51
C GLU A 56 8.82 2.09 12.54
N GLY A 57 9.82 1.38 13.06
CA GLY A 57 10.77 0.60 12.24
C GLY A 57 10.09 -0.50 11.43
N THR A 58 9.09 -1.17 12.01
CA THR A 58 8.29 -2.19 11.33
C THR A 58 7.46 -1.59 10.20
N VAL A 59 6.77 -0.48 10.46
CA VAL A 59 5.95 0.23 9.47
C VAL A 59 6.84 0.75 8.33
N LYS A 60 7.96 1.41 8.64
CA LYS A 60 8.92 1.90 7.66
C LYS A 60 9.45 0.78 6.76
N THR A 61 9.77 -0.37 7.36
CA THR A 61 10.21 -1.56 6.60
C THR A 61 9.13 -2.06 5.66
N LYS A 62 7.86 -2.07 6.08
CA LYS A 62 6.72 -2.49 5.24
C LYS A 62 6.47 -1.52 4.11
N ILE A 63 6.48 -0.21 4.37
CA ILE A 63 6.36 0.83 3.33
C ILE A 63 7.47 0.69 2.29
N ASN A 64 8.72 0.50 2.73
CA ASN A 64 9.85 0.28 1.83
C ASN A 64 9.69 -0.99 0.98
N LYS A 65 9.23 -2.10 1.59
CA LYS A 65 8.98 -3.37 0.89
C LYS A 65 7.78 -3.29 -0.07
N ALA A 66 6.84 -2.37 0.17
CA ALA A 66 5.70 -2.17 -0.70
C ALA A 66 6.03 -1.50 -2.03
N ARG A 67 7.20 -0.84 -2.15
CA ARG A 67 7.69 -0.26 -3.42
C ARG A 67 6.74 0.77 -4.03
N PHE A 68 6.08 1.58 -3.20
CA PHE A 68 5.26 2.68 -3.69
C PHE A 68 6.10 3.66 -4.53
N PRO A 69 5.54 4.21 -5.63
CA PRO A 69 6.25 5.17 -6.48
C PRO A 69 6.45 6.52 -5.77
N PHE A 70 5.59 6.83 -4.80
CA PHE A 70 5.62 8.02 -3.97
C PHE A 70 4.86 7.74 -2.66
N ILE A 71 4.96 8.64 -1.69
CA ILE A 71 4.20 8.59 -0.44
C ILE A 71 3.13 9.68 -0.51
N LYS A 72 1.86 9.26 -0.45
CA LYS A 72 0.68 10.14 -0.43
C LYS A 72 -0.37 9.55 0.49
N THR A 73 -0.97 10.37 1.35
CA THR A 73 -1.99 9.91 2.31
C THR A 73 -3.40 10.28 1.86
N LEU A 74 -4.42 9.77 2.55
CA LEU A 74 -5.82 10.09 2.24
C LEU A 74 -6.13 11.54 2.61
N GLU A 75 -5.49 12.05 3.66
CA GLU A 75 -5.62 13.43 4.15
C GLU A 75 -5.06 14.46 3.14
N GLU A 76 -4.12 14.04 2.29
CA GLU A 76 -3.60 14.87 1.19
C GLU A 76 -4.47 14.84 -0.07
N PHE A 77 -5.56 14.04 -0.10
CA PHE A 77 -6.44 13.96 -1.27
C PHE A 77 -7.47 15.10 -1.26
N ASP A 78 -7.46 15.93 -2.29
CA ASP A 78 -8.39 17.05 -2.45
C ASP A 78 -9.73 16.56 -3.03
N PHE A 79 -10.65 16.15 -2.14
CA PHE A 79 -12.00 15.70 -2.52
C PHE A 79 -12.83 16.80 -3.18
N SER A 80 -12.55 18.08 -2.90
CA SER A 80 -13.25 19.20 -3.54
C SER A 80 -12.97 19.28 -5.04
N PHE A 81 -11.79 18.80 -5.48
CA PHE A 81 -11.41 18.76 -6.89
C PHE A 81 -11.96 17.55 -7.64
N GLN A 82 -12.40 16.49 -6.94
CA GLN A 82 -13.01 15.29 -7.53
C GLN A 82 -14.38 14.99 -6.90
N PRO A 83 -15.41 15.80 -7.20
CA PRO A 83 -16.73 15.67 -6.59
C PRO A 83 -17.50 14.42 -7.00
N SER A 84 -17.04 13.71 -8.04
CA SER A 84 -17.63 12.43 -8.46
C SER A 84 -17.44 11.32 -7.44
N ILE A 85 -16.48 11.47 -6.53
CA ILE A 85 -16.19 10.49 -5.49
C ILE A 85 -16.93 10.88 -4.21
N ARG A 86 -17.66 9.93 -3.63
CA ARG A 86 -18.23 10.10 -2.29
C ARG A 86 -17.12 9.98 -1.24
N GLU A 87 -16.68 11.12 -0.71
CA GLU A 87 -15.62 11.22 0.30
C GLU A 87 -15.82 10.24 1.47
N LYS A 88 -17.05 10.15 2.00
CA LYS A 88 -17.39 9.21 3.09
C LYS A 88 -17.03 7.76 2.77
N GLU A 89 -17.22 7.33 1.53
CA GLU A 89 -16.93 5.96 1.12
C GLU A 89 -15.42 5.72 1.05
N ILE A 90 -14.66 6.65 0.49
CA ILE A 90 -13.19 6.54 0.46
C ILE A 90 -12.60 6.57 1.86
N ILE A 91 -13.08 7.47 2.72
CA ILE A 91 -12.63 7.53 4.11
C ILE A 91 -12.95 6.23 4.84
N SER A 92 -14.11 5.61 4.58
CA SER A 92 -14.45 4.32 5.20
C SER A 92 -13.44 3.20 4.88
N LEU A 93 -12.80 3.25 3.69
CA LEU A 93 -11.76 2.28 3.31
C LEU A 93 -10.50 2.38 4.17
N SER A 94 -10.30 3.48 4.91
CA SER A 94 -9.19 3.63 5.86
C SER A 94 -9.26 2.65 7.04
N SER A 95 -10.45 2.07 7.31
CA SER A 95 -10.63 0.98 8.26
C SER A 95 -9.99 -0.33 7.81
N LEU A 96 -9.71 -0.47 6.50
CA LEU A 96 -9.15 -1.67 5.87
C LEU A 96 -10.02 -2.92 5.99
N ASP A 97 -11.32 -2.76 6.26
CA ASP A 97 -12.28 -3.87 6.38
C ASP A 97 -12.30 -4.76 5.12
N PHE A 98 -12.12 -4.14 3.94
CA PHE A 98 -12.02 -4.85 2.66
C PHE A 98 -10.83 -5.84 2.61
N VAL A 99 -9.71 -5.55 3.29
CA VAL A 99 -8.53 -6.43 3.36
C VAL A 99 -8.81 -7.68 4.21
N GLU A 100 -9.60 -7.51 5.27
CA GLU A 100 -10.03 -8.60 6.14
C GLU A 100 -11.04 -9.50 5.42
N LYS A 101 -12.03 -8.89 4.77
CA LYS A 101 -13.08 -9.56 3.98
C LYS A 101 -12.61 -10.15 2.65
N LYS A 102 -11.36 -9.90 2.24
CA LYS A 102 -10.80 -10.31 0.94
C LYS A 102 -11.53 -9.70 -0.26
N GLU A 103 -12.10 -8.52 -0.06
CA GLU A 103 -12.71 -7.71 -1.11
C GLU A 103 -11.63 -6.96 -1.89
N ASN A 104 -11.83 -6.82 -3.19
CA ASN A 104 -11.00 -6.00 -4.07
C ASN A 104 -11.53 -4.57 -4.11
N ILE A 105 -10.65 -3.63 -4.45
CA ILE A 105 -11.03 -2.25 -4.73
C ILE A 105 -10.59 -1.93 -6.14
N ILE A 106 -11.49 -1.39 -6.95
CA ILE A 106 -11.20 -1.09 -8.35
C ILE A 106 -11.47 0.38 -8.62
N PHE A 107 -10.43 1.12 -9.00
CA PHE A 107 -10.53 2.52 -9.40
C PHE A 107 -10.48 2.62 -10.93
N LEU A 108 -11.56 3.13 -11.52
CA LEU A 108 -11.71 3.33 -12.96
C LEU A 108 -11.89 4.82 -13.27
N GLY A 109 -11.39 5.29 -14.40
CA GLY A 109 -11.59 6.68 -14.85
C GLY A 109 -10.39 7.24 -15.62
N PRO A 110 -10.47 8.46 -16.18
CA PRO A 110 -9.42 9.00 -17.04
C PRO A 110 -8.10 9.29 -16.30
N PRO A 111 -6.99 9.55 -17.03
CA PRO A 111 -5.71 9.89 -16.43
C PRO A 111 -5.77 11.15 -15.55
N GLY A 112 -5.02 11.14 -14.44
CA GLY A 112 -4.83 12.31 -13.59
C GLY A 112 -5.96 12.62 -12.60
N VAL A 113 -6.97 11.78 -12.48
CA VAL A 113 -8.10 11.95 -11.53
C VAL A 113 -7.83 11.42 -10.11
N GLY A 114 -6.63 10.88 -9.85
CA GLY A 114 -6.21 10.49 -8.49
C GLY A 114 -6.34 9.00 -8.13
N LYS A 115 -6.64 8.12 -9.10
CA LYS A 115 -6.69 6.64 -8.89
C LYS A 115 -5.44 6.10 -8.16
N THR A 116 -4.25 6.36 -8.71
CA THR A 116 -2.98 5.92 -8.10
C THR A 116 -2.73 6.54 -6.73
N HIS A 117 -3.16 7.80 -6.50
CA HIS A 117 -3.03 8.45 -5.19
C HIS A 117 -3.83 7.67 -4.15
N LEU A 118 -5.11 7.39 -4.42
CA LEU A 118 -5.97 6.64 -3.50
C LEU A 118 -5.42 5.24 -3.23
N SER A 119 -4.96 4.53 -4.26
CA SER A 119 -4.32 3.23 -4.11
C SER A 119 -3.10 3.28 -3.19
N VAL A 120 -2.20 4.24 -3.41
CA VAL A 120 -1.00 4.43 -2.57
C VAL A 120 -1.38 4.79 -1.13
N ALA A 121 -2.34 5.69 -0.94
CA ALA A 121 -2.80 6.12 0.37
C ALA A 121 -3.40 4.96 1.20
N LEU A 122 -4.24 4.13 0.58
CA LEU A 122 -4.78 2.92 1.20
C LEU A 122 -3.67 1.90 1.47
N GLY A 123 -2.71 1.74 0.55
CA GLY A 123 -1.54 0.89 0.72
C GLY A 123 -0.67 1.30 1.92
N ILE A 124 -0.50 2.60 2.15
CA ILE A 124 0.23 3.13 3.31
C ILE A 124 -0.54 2.85 4.59
N LYS A 125 -1.85 3.11 4.65
CA LYS A 125 -2.69 2.74 5.80
C LYS A 125 -2.59 1.24 6.11
N ALA A 126 -2.61 0.39 5.08
CA ALA A 126 -2.42 -1.06 5.23
C ALA A 126 -1.03 -1.41 5.80
N CYS A 127 0.03 -0.72 5.37
CA CYS A 127 1.37 -0.90 5.94
C CYS A 127 1.45 -0.44 7.41
N MET A 128 0.76 0.64 7.78
CA MET A 128 0.62 1.11 9.17
C MET A 128 -0.10 0.08 10.04
N ALA A 129 -1.14 -0.57 9.51
CA ALA A 129 -1.82 -1.72 10.12
C ALA A 129 -1.00 -3.03 10.05
N LYS A 130 0.30 -2.96 9.74
CA LYS A 130 1.23 -4.09 9.68
C LYS A 130 0.86 -5.16 8.65
N TYR A 131 0.07 -4.85 7.63
CA TYR A 131 -0.16 -5.75 6.50
C TYR A 131 1.05 -5.85 5.56
N ARG A 132 1.12 -6.94 4.79
CA ARG A 132 2.11 -7.12 3.70
C ARG A 132 1.49 -6.57 2.42
N VAL A 133 2.07 -5.51 1.89
CA VAL A 133 1.61 -4.79 0.71
C VAL A 133 2.70 -4.82 -0.35
N VAL A 134 2.33 -4.91 -1.62
CA VAL A 134 3.20 -4.58 -2.77
C VAL A 134 2.41 -3.74 -3.76
N PHE A 135 3.05 -2.68 -4.24
CA PHE A 135 2.63 -1.89 -5.39
C PHE A 135 3.45 -2.30 -6.61
N ILE A 136 2.78 -2.49 -7.73
CA ILE A 136 3.40 -2.81 -9.01
C ILE A 136 2.53 -2.29 -10.15
N THR A 137 3.12 -1.80 -11.23
CA THR A 137 2.36 -1.50 -12.45
C THR A 137 1.95 -2.80 -13.13
N ALA A 138 0.81 -2.80 -13.82
CA ALA A 138 0.34 -3.96 -14.57
C ALA A 138 1.39 -4.45 -15.57
N GLN A 139 2.04 -3.52 -16.30
CA GLN A 139 3.12 -3.85 -17.22
C GLN A 139 4.26 -4.62 -16.54
N LYS A 140 4.81 -4.07 -15.44
CA LYS A 140 5.92 -4.71 -14.73
C LYS A 140 5.52 -6.06 -14.13
N LEU A 141 4.29 -6.19 -13.63
CA LEU A 141 3.77 -7.46 -13.13
C LEU A 141 3.75 -8.51 -14.24
N LEU A 142 3.19 -8.16 -15.41
CA LEU A 142 3.12 -9.07 -16.55
C LEU A 142 4.51 -9.45 -17.07
N GLU A 143 5.45 -8.52 -17.12
CA GLU A 143 6.86 -8.78 -17.46
C GLU A 143 7.52 -9.73 -16.46
N GLU A 144 7.37 -9.48 -15.15
CA GLU A 144 7.94 -10.35 -14.10
C GLU A 144 7.33 -11.77 -14.16
N LEU A 145 6.02 -11.90 -14.41
CA LEU A 145 5.37 -13.20 -14.58
C LEU A 145 5.86 -13.92 -15.85
N LEU A 146 5.97 -13.21 -16.97
CA LEU A 146 6.42 -13.77 -18.24
C LEU A 146 7.87 -14.26 -18.17
N LEU A 147 8.77 -13.49 -17.56
CA LEU A 147 10.16 -13.89 -17.35
C LEU A 147 10.23 -15.13 -16.44
N SER A 148 9.45 -15.14 -15.35
CA SER A 148 9.42 -16.30 -14.43
C SER A 148 8.84 -17.58 -15.08
N ALA A 149 7.98 -17.43 -16.09
CA ALA A 149 7.50 -18.57 -16.87
C ALA A 149 8.59 -19.17 -17.75
N LYS A 150 9.50 -18.34 -18.28
CA LYS A 150 10.61 -18.76 -19.14
C LYS A 150 11.78 -19.39 -18.36
N ASP A 151 12.04 -18.92 -17.15
CA ASP A 151 13.15 -19.42 -16.31
C ASP A 151 12.74 -20.53 -15.32
N GLY A 152 11.46 -20.94 -15.32
CA GLY A 152 10.93 -22.01 -14.47
C GLY A 152 10.55 -21.59 -13.04
N SER A 153 10.72 -20.31 -12.66
CA SER A 153 10.43 -19.79 -11.32
C SER A 153 8.99 -19.28 -11.11
N LEU A 154 8.09 -19.47 -12.09
CA LEU A 154 6.72 -18.93 -12.07
C LEU A 154 5.93 -19.27 -10.81
N LEU A 155 6.02 -20.50 -10.32
CA LEU A 155 5.26 -20.93 -9.14
C LEU A 155 5.69 -20.12 -7.90
N ASP A 156 6.98 -19.96 -7.69
CA ASP A 156 7.52 -19.16 -6.57
C ASP A 156 7.11 -17.70 -6.68
N LYS A 157 7.10 -17.17 -7.90
CA LYS A 157 6.65 -15.80 -8.17
C LYS A 157 5.17 -15.61 -7.84
N LEU A 158 4.31 -16.51 -8.30
CA LEU A 158 2.88 -16.50 -8.02
C LEU A 158 2.59 -16.66 -6.53
N LEU A 159 3.29 -17.56 -5.83
CA LEU A 159 3.18 -17.74 -4.38
C LEU A 159 3.64 -16.49 -3.62
N GLY A 160 4.70 -15.83 -4.08
CA GLY A 160 5.21 -14.59 -3.53
C GLY A 160 4.14 -13.49 -3.51
N TYR A 161 3.44 -13.30 -4.63
CA TYR A 161 2.33 -12.34 -4.70
C TYR A 161 1.09 -12.83 -3.96
N SER A 162 0.77 -14.11 -4.00
CA SER A 162 -0.45 -14.65 -3.38
C SER A 162 -0.45 -14.54 -1.86
N ARG A 163 0.72 -14.58 -1.22
CA ARG A 163 0.89 -14.43 0.24
C ARG A 163 0.74 -12.98 0.75
N LEU A 164 0.60 -12.00 -0.14
CA LEU A 164 0.40 -10.61 0.26
C LEU A 164 -1.04 -10.40 0.76
N ASN A 165 -1.19 -9.62 1.83
CA ASN A 165 -2.51 -9.20 2.29
C ASN A 165 -3.18 -8.30 1.25
N LEU A 166 -2.39 -7.40 0.65
CA LEU A 166 -2.84 -6.45 -0.37
C LEU A 166 -1.83 -6.38 -1.52
N LEU A 167 -2.31 -6.58 -2.74
CA LEU A 167 -1.54 -6.35 -3.97
C LEU A 167 -2.16 -5.16 -4.71
N ILE A 168 -1.38 -4.13 -5.01
CA ILE A 168 -1.81 -2.99 -5.80
C ILE A 168 -1.27 -3.13 -7.21
N ILE A 169 -2.18 -3.24 -8.18
CA ILE A 169 -1.88 -3.33 -9.61
C ILE A 169 -2.32 -2.02 -10.26
N ASP A 170 -1.35 -1.18 -10.58
CA ASP A 170 -1.61 0.15 -11.14
C ASP A 170 -1.54 0.15 -12.68
N GLU A 171 -2.32 1.03 -13.32
CA GLU A 171 -2.28 1.30 -14.76
C GLU A 171 -2.60 0.09 -15.66
N LEU A 172 -3.54 -0.78 -15.26
CA LEU A 172 -4.00 -1.83 -16.15
C LEU A 172 -4.75 -1.23 -17.36
N GLY A 173 -4.39 -1.69 -18.56
CA GLY A 173 -5.01 -1.26 -19.82
C GLY A 173 -4.22 -0.26 -20.63
N TYR A 174 -3.11 0.28 -20.12
CA TYR A 174 -2.30 1.24 -20.90
C TYR A 174 -1.61 0.61 -22.12
N MET A 175 -1.32 -0.69 -22.06
CA MET A 175 -0.70 -1.47 -23.14
C MET A 175 -1.56 -2.71 -23.44
N PRO A 176 -1.61 -3.17 -24.69
CA PRO A 176 -2.24 -4.43 -25.04
C PRO A 176 -1.63 -5.60 -24.25
N VAL A 177 -2.49 -6.49 -23.75
CA VAL A 177 -2.10 -7.67 -22.98
C VAL A 177 -2.18 -8.88 -23.89
N THR A 178 -1.04 -9.55 -24.12
CA THR A 178 -0.99 -10.75 -24.96
C THR A 178 -1.76 -11.90 -24.31
N LYS A 179 -2.19 -12.89 -25.10
CA LYS A 179 -2.87 -14.08 -24.58
C LYS A 179 -2.06 -14.82 -23.50
N GLU A 180 -0.74 -14.90 -23.64
CA GLU A 180 0.13 -15.52 -22.63
C GLU A 180 0.12 -14.72 -21.32
N GLN A 181 0.29 -13.39 -21.41
CA GLN A 181 0.24 -12.49 -20.25
C GLN A 181 -1.13 -12.53 -19.55
N ALA A 182 -2.22 -12.57 -20.31
CA ALA A 182 -3.58 -12.71 -19.78
C ALA A 182 -3.73 -14.00 -18.97
N ASN A 183 -3.25 -15.13 -19.49
CA ASN A 183 -3.28 -16.41 -18.78
C ASN A 183 -2.45 -16.38 -17.48
N LEU A 184 -1.29 -15.71 -17.49
CA LEU A 184 -0.46 -15.56 -16.29
C LEU A 184 -1.14 -14.67 -15.24
N LEU A 185 -1.74 -13.56 -15.65
CA LEU A 185 -2.53 -12.70 -14.77
C LEU A 185 -3.73 -13.46 -14.19
N PHE A 186 -4.44 -14.23 -15.02
CA PHE A 186 -5.55 -15.06 -14.59
C PHE A 186 -5.14 -16.06 -13.50
N ARG A 187 -3.99 -16.72 -13.63
CA ARG A 187 -3.46 -17.62 -12.59
C ARG A 187 -3.24 -16.86 -11.28
N LEU A 188 -2.62 -15.68 -11.33
CA LEU A 188 -2.40 -14.87 -10.14
C LEU A 188 -3.71 -14.42 -9.48
N VAL A 189 -4.65 -13.87 -10.26
CA VAL A 189 -5.97 -13.46 -9.77
C VAL A 189 -6.70 -14.64 -9.14
N SER A 190 -6.67 -15.80 -9.79
CA SER A 190 -7.29 -17.03 -9.26
C SER A 190 -6.66 -17.51 -7.94
N MET A 191 -5.34 -17.37 -7.78
CA MET A 191 -4.66 -17.72 -6.53
C MET A 191 -4.95 -16.75 -5.39
N ARG A 192 -5.32 -15.50 -5.71
CA ARG A 192 -5.67 -14.45 -4.74
C ARG A 192 -7.16 -14.36 -4.44
N TYR A 193 -8.01 -14.86 -5.34
CA TYR A 193 -9.45 -14.90 -5.19
C TYR A 193 -9.84 -15.51 -3.82
N GLU A 194 -10.60 -14.74 -3.02
CA GLU A 194 -11.02 -15.06 -1.64
C GLU A 194 -9.88 -15.33 -0.64
N LYS A 195 -8.62 -15.00 -0.99
CA LYS A 195 -7.42 -15.23 -0.16
C LYS A 195 -6.64 -13.95 0.14
N GLY A 196 -6.66 -12.98 -0.76
CA GLY A 196 -5.98 -11.69 -0.57
C GLY A 196 -6.53 -10.62 -1.51
N SER A 197 -6.69 -9.41 -0.99
CA SER A 197 -7.29 -8.29 -1.72
C SER A 197 -6.37 -7.72 -2.80
N ILE A 198 -6.98 -7.23 -3.87
CA ILE A 198 -6.32 -6.49 -4.94
C ILE A 198 -6.90 -5.07 -4.96
N ILE A 199 -6.04 -4.05 -4.95
CA ILE A 199 -6.43 -2.72 -5.45
C ILE A 199 -5.99 -2.66 -6.91
N LEU A 200 -6.89 -2.34 -7.81
CA LEU A 200 -6.61 -2.22 -9.24
C LEU A 200 -6.97 -0.82 -9.74
N THR A 201 -6.11 -0.24 -10.58
CA THR A 201 -6.44 0.99 -11.31
C THR A 201 -6.44 0.74 -12.81
N SER A 202 -7.41 1.34 -13.51
CA SER A 202 -7.47 1.31 -14.97
C SER A 202 -8.04 2.61 -15.52
N ASN A 203 -7.63 2.97 -16.74
CA ASN A 203 -8.23 4.06 -17.49
C ASN A 203 -9.47 3.63 -18.30
N TYR A 204 -9.72 2.33 -18.38
CA TYR A 204 -10.78 1.73 -19.20
C TYR A 204 -11.85 1.11 -18.32
N ASN A 205 -13.10 1.21 -18.76
CA ASN A 205 -14.21 0.49 -18.12
C ASN A 205 -14.16 -1.00 -18.49
N PHE A 206 -14.81 -1.86 -17.70
CA PHE A 206 -14.79 -3.31 -17.94
C PHE A 206 -15.27 -3.72 -19.33
N ASN A 207 -16.19 -2.96 -19.94
CA ASN A 207 -16.70 -3.24 -21.29
C ASN A 207 -15.59 -3.11 -22.37
N GLU A 208 -14.55 -2.33 -22.09
CA GLU A 208 -13.42 -2.07 -22.99
C GLU A 208 -12.26 -3.05 -22.75
N TRP A 209 -12.31 -3.84 -21.67
CA TRP A 209 -11.23 -4.78 -21.35
C TRP A 209 -11.12 -5.91 -22.37
N GLY A 210 -12.21 -6.26 -23.07
CA GLY A 210 -12.16 -7.22 -24.17
C GLY A 210 -11.24 -6.82 -25.32
N GLU A 211 -10.93 -5.52 -25.47
CA GLU A 211 -9.98 -5.01 -26.47
C GLU A 211 -8.54 -4.99 -25.94
N ILE A 212 -8.39 -4.73 -24.64
CA ILE A 212 -7.10 -4.71 -23.94
C ILE A 212 -6.50 -6.11 -23.88
N PHE A 213 -7.32 -7.09 -23.54
CA PHE A 213 -6.94 -8.49 -23.48
C PHE A 213 -7.18 -9.12 -24.85
N SER A 214 -6.14 -9.59 -25.52
CA SER A 214 -6.26 -10.22 -26.86
C SER A 214 -7.04 -11.56 -26.87
N ASP A 215 -7.77 -11.89 -25.80
CA ASP A 215 -8.62 -13.07 -25.64
C ASP A 215 -9.81 -12.71 -24.71
N GLN A 216 -11.00 -12.55 -25.30
CA GLN A 216 -12.21 -12.13 -24.58
C GLN A 216 -12.65 -13.15 -23.52
N VAL A 217 -12.40 -14.45 -23.73
CA VAL A 217 -12.81 -15.50 -22.79
C VAL A 217 -11.96 -15.41 -21.52
N VAL A 218 -10.64 -15.26 -21.68
CA VAL A 218 -9.73 -15.08 -20.54
C VAL A 218 -10.01 -13.75 -19.83
N ALA A 219 -10.27 -12.68 -20.58
CA ALA A 219 -10.64 -11.38 -20.03
C ALA A 219 -11.88 -11.48 -19.13
N ALA A 220 -12.95 -12.09 -19.63
CA ALA A 220 -14.19 -12.29 -18.87
C ALA A 220 -13.94 -13.09 -17.58
N ALA A 221 -13.12 -14.15 -17.64
CA ALA A 221 -12.80 -14.97 -16.48
C ALA A 221 -11.94 -14.24 -15.41
N ILE A 222 -11.09 -13.30 -15.84
CA ILE A 222 -10.34 -12.41 -14.94
C ILE A 222 -11.29 -11.40 -14.28
N ILE A 223 -12.12 -10.74 -15.08
CA ILE A 223 -13.06 -9.70 -14.60
C ILE A 223 -14.02 -10.31 -13.59
N ASP A 224 -14.60 -11.47 -13.89
CA ASP A 224 -15.51 -12.20 -13.00
C ASP A 224 -14.91 -12.38 -11.60
N ARG A 225 -13.68 -12.90 -11.50
CA ARG A 225 -12.98 -13.09 -10.22
C ARG A 225 -12.58 -11.79 -9.54
N LEU A 226 -12.21 -10.77 -10.31
CA LEU A 226 -11.85 -9.46 -9.75
C LEU A 226 -13.08 -8.75 -9.17
N VAL A 227 -14.23 -8.85 -9.82
CA VAL A 227 -15.43 -8.06 -9.54
C VAL A 227 -16.40 -8.74 -8.57
N HIS A 228 -16.42 -10.08 -8.49
CA HIS A 228 -17.37 -10.80 -7.65
C HIS A 228 -17.40 -10.29 -6.19
N HIS A 229 -16.22 -10.09 -5.59
CA HIS A 229 -16.08 -9.46 -4.27
C HIS A 229 -15.30 -8.15 -4.41
N ALA A 230 -15.92 -7.11 -4.97
CA ALA A 230 -15.25 -5.83 -5.15
C ALA A 230 -16.12 -4.61 -4.85
N ARG A 231 -15.45 -3.54 -4.41
CA ARG A 231 -15.99 -2.18 -4.45
C ARG A 231 -15.39 -1.44 -5.64
N ILE A 232 -16.24 -1.01 -6.56
CA ILE A 232 -15.82 -0.32 -7.79
C ILE A 232 -16.10 1.17 -7.65
N PHE A 233 -15.09 1.98 -7.93
CA PHE A 233 -15.14 3.43 -7.88
C PHE A 233 -14.83 4.01 -9.25
N TYR A 234 -15.83 4.64 -9.85
CA TYR A 234 -15.67 5.42 -11.08
C TYR A 234 -15.32 6.86 -10.71
N ILE A 235 -14.11 7.28 -11.04
CA ILE A 235 -13.62 8.63 -10.77
C ILE A 235 -13.67 9.41 -12.07
N ASN A 236 -14.64 10.31 -12.17
CA ASN A 236 -14.81 11.21 -13.30
C ASN A 236 -14.38 12.62 -12.92
N GLY A 237 -13.67 13.32 -13.79
CA GLY A 237 -13.26 14.68 -13.54
C GLY A 237 -12.08 15.14 -14.39
N THR A 238 -11.68 16.38 -14.20
CA THR A 238 -10.50 16.94 -14.87
C THR A 238 -9.22 16.39 -14.25
N SER A 239 -8.14 16.36 -15.03
CA SER A 239 -6.83 15.91 -14.55
C SER A 239 -6.27 16.90 -13.53
N TYR A 240 -5.99 16.43 -12.32
CA TYR A 240 -5.32 17.21 -11.27
C TYR A 240 -3.94 17.69 -11.72
N ARG A 241 -3.26 16.93 -12.59
CA ARG A 241 -1.94 17.30 -13.15
C ARG A 241 -2.01 18.54 -14.06
N LEU A 242 -3.20 18.91 -14.55
CA LEU A 242 -3.45 20.09 -15.38
C LEU A 242 -4.01 21.28 -14.58
N LYS A 243 -4.28 21.10 -13.27
CA LYS A 243 -4.74 22.16 -12.37
C LYS A 243 -3.71 23.32 -12.39
N GLY A 244 -4.15 24.52 -12.77
CA GLY A 244 -3.32 25.71 -12.90
C GLY A 244 -2.65 25.94 -14.26
N LYS A 245 -2.42 24.88 -15.07
CA LYS A 245 -1.86 25.04 -16.44
C LYS A 245 -2.88 25.55 -17.46
N LEU A 246 -4.15 25.19 -17.29
CA LEU A 246 -5.25 25.66 -18.16
C LEU A 246 -5.64 27.11 -17.91
N LYS A 247 -5.48 27.64 -16.68
CA LYS A 247 -5.69 29.07 -16.39
C LYS A 247 -4.64 29.94 -17.11
N ALA A 248 -3.37 29.54 -17.04
CA ALA A 248 -2.28 30.26 -17.70
C ALA A 248 -2.32 30.25 -19.24
N ALA A 249 -3.09 29.35 -19.86
CA ALA A 249 -3.25 29.25 -21.30
C ALA A 249 -4.42 30.08 -21.85
N ASN A 250 -5.42 30.41 -21.01
CA ASN A 250 -6.55 31.26 -21.37
C ASN A 250 -6.33 32.74 -21.03
N ASP A 251 -5.32 33.04 -20.19
CA ASP A 251 -4.90 34.41 -19.83
C ASP A 251 -3.74 34.92 -20.72
N ARG A 252 -3.48 34.26 -21.86
CA ARG A 252 -2.52 34.67 -22.91
C ARG A 252 -3.24 34.79 -24.25
#